data_AF-A0A423LT58-F1
#
_entry.id   AF-A0A423LT58-F1
#
_cell.length_a   1.000
_cell.length_b   1.000
_cell.length_c   1.000
_cell.angle_alpha   90.00
_cell.angle_beta   90.00
_cell.angle_gamma   90.00
#
_symmetry.space_group_name_H-M   'P 1'
#
loop_
_entity.id
_entity.type
_entity.pdbx_description
1 polymer ?
#
loop_
_entity_poly.entity_id
_entity_poly.type
_entity_poly.pdbx_seq_one_letter_code
_entity_poly.pdbx_strand_id
1 'polypeptide(L)'
;MQLSTIDRDDLNPALQERLACFEINRDAYITLQNQYTEVLQENQRLTQKAAELEGQANRTDASWNAQGKSGTIDQIKINEEIERSAQLRKDAQALRLTAEARTGIENNLVIQVAEARLKLAGVPGSINKELQQILLDKALKQEGTLDILLELFALSSAVLLKSLDEHEVVLSRCNTTHERQAKIQELTWITLGKKLEKLFDGAEKDTLAPTLATMPPAVQKEAVVNNTAALLKLKRTKVAS
;
A
#
# COMPACT_ATOMS: atom_id res chain seq x y z
N MET A 1 -5.21 -28.06 0.51
CA MET A 1 -4.76 -27.84 -0.87
C MET A 1 -3.54 -26.95 -0.82
N GLN A 2 -2.37 -27.44 -1.26
CA GLN A 2 -1.21 -26.58 -1.47
C GLN A 2 -1.56 -25.67 -2.66
N LEU A 3 -1.61 -24.36 -2.43
CA LEU A 3 -1.58 -23.37 -3.50
C LEU A 3 -0.32 -23.69 -4.31
N SER A 4 -0.52 -24.07 -5.58
CA SER A 4 0.55 -24.33 -6.52
C SER A 4 1.57 -23.20 -6.40
N THR A 5 2.80 -23.53 -6.01
CA THR A 5 3.91 -22.59 -6.07
C THR A 5 3.89 -22.01 -7.47
N ILE A 6 3.72 -20.69 -7.61
CA ILE A 6 3.67 -20.05 -8.93
C ILE A 6 5.04 -20.27 -9.56
N ASP A 7 5.11 -21.13 -10.56
CA ASP A 7 6.30 -21.27 -11.37
C ASP A 7 6.40 -20.04 -12.28
N ARG A 8 7.41 -19.21 -12.03
CA ARG A 8 7.62 -17.95 -12.74
C ARG A 8 8.09 -18.21 -14.18
N ASP A 9 8.70 -19.36 -14.43
CA ASP A 9 9.26 -19.72 -15.73
C ASP A 9 8.18 -20.22 -16.69
N ASP A 10 7.06 -20.73 -16.14
CA ASP A 10 5.87 -21.16 -16.88
C ASP A 10 4.88 -20.03 -17.22
N LEU A 11 5.16 -18.79 -16.78
CA LEU A 11 4.32 -17.65 -17.11
C LEU A 11 4.41 -17.31 -18.60
N ASN A 12 3.31 -16.77 -19.15
CA ASN A 12 3.35 -16.30 -20.53
C ASN A 12 4.42 -15.18 -20.67
N PRO A 13 5.10 -15.04 -21.84
CA PRO A 13 6.20 -14.08 -21.98
C PRO A 13 5.79 -12.62 -21.73
N ALA A 14 4.58 -12.24 -22.10
CA ALA A 14 4.07 -10.87 -21.90
C ALA A 14 3.88 -10.53 -20.41
N LEU A 15 3.45 -11.51 -19.60
CA LEU A 15 3.28 -11.39 -18.16
C LEU A 15 4.63 -11.38 -17.44
N GLN A 16 5.60 -12.17 -17.92
CA GLN A 16 6.99 -12.13 -17.44
C GLN A 16 7.62 -10.76 -17.68
N GLU A 17 7.48 -10.20 -18.88
CA GLU A 17 8.01 -8.87 -19.22
C GLU A 17 7.38 -7.77 -18.34
N ARG A 18 6.06 -7.80 -18.16
CA ARG A 18 5.35 -6.85 -17.29
C ARG A 18 5.74 -7.00 -15.84
N LEU A 19 5.94 -8.22 -15.36
CA LEU A 19 6.43 -8.48 -14.00
C LEU A 19 7.85 -7.92 -13.83
N ALA A 20 8.76 -8.18 -14.76
CA ALA A 20 10.12 -7.66 -14.70
C ALA A 20 10.14 -6.13 -14.71
N CYS A 21 9.35 -5.50 -15.58
CA CYS A 21 9.16 -4.04 -15.59
C CYS A 21 8.62 -3.52 -14.25
N PHE A 22 7.66 -4.21 -13.66
CA PHE A 22 7.12 -3.87 -12.34
C PHE A 22 8.18 -3.99 -11.25
N GLU A 23 8.95 -5.09 -11.20
CA GLU A 23 9.99 -5.33 -10.21
C GLU A 23 11.09 -4.27 -10.27
N ILE A 24 11.54 -3.87 -11.48
CA ILE A 24 12.51 -2.78 -11.66
C ILE A 24 11.96 -1.45 -11.09
N ASN A 25 10.73 -1.10 -11.42
CA ASN A 25 10.12 0.14 -10.93
C ASN A 25 9.84 0.09 -9.43
N ARG A 26 9.50 -1.08 -8.89
CA ARG A 26 9.32 -1.33 -7.46
C ARG A 26 10.62 -1.10 -6.71
N ASP A 27 11.72 -1.64 -7.20
CA ASP A 27 13.02 -1.53 -6.53
C ASP A 27 13.56 -0.09 -6.57
N ALA A 28 13.31 0.63 -7.67
CA ALA A 28 13.56 2.06 -7.76
C ALA A 28 12.72 2.87 -6.76
N TYR A 29 11.44 2.53 -6.61
CA TYR A 29 10.56 3.16 -5.61
C TYR A 29 11.02 2.88 -4.17
N ILE A 30 11.39 1.65 -3.84
CA ILE A 30 11.93 1.29 -2.52
C ILE A 30 13.22 2.07 -2.23
N THR A 31 14.08 2.23 -3.24
CA THR A 31 15.31 3.04 -3.11
C THR A 31 14.96 4.49 -2.77
N LEU A 32 13.96 5.09 -3.43
CA LEU A 32 13.48 6.43 -3.10
C LEU A 32 12.88 6.50 -1.68
N GLN A 33 12.13 5.49 -1.25
CA GLN A 33 11.59 5.42 0.12
C GLN A 33 12.70 5.38 1.17
N ASN A 34 13.78 4.63 0.91
CA ASN A 34 14.93 4.55 1.81
C ASN A 34 15.63 5.91 1.91
N GLN A 35 15.91 6.57 0.78
CA GLN A 35 16.49 7.91 0.75
C GLN A 35 15.62 8.94 1.48
N TYR A 36 14.31 8.88 1.28
CA TYR A 36 13.36 9.76 1.96
C TYR A 36 13.38 9.53 3.49
N THR A 37 13.41 8.27 3.90
CA THR A 37 13.47 7.88 5.32
C THR A 37 14.76 8.35 5.97
N GLU A 38 15.91 8.18 5.30
CA GLU A 38 17.21 8.66 5.77
C GLU A 38 17.23 10.17 5.96
N VAL A 39 16.70 10.93 4.99
CA VAL A 39 16.61 12.40 5.08
C VAL A 39 15.72 12.83 6.24
N LEU A 40 14.56 12.19 6.42
CA LEU A 40 13.66 12.47 7.54
C LEU A 40 14.32 12.20 8.90
N GLN A 41 14.99 11.05 9.04
CA GLN A 41 15.68 10.67 10.27
C GLN A 41 16.82 11.65 10.59
N GLU A 42 17.61 12.02 9.60
CA GLU A 42 18.71 12.96 9.79
C GLU A 42 18.21 14.36 10.14
N ASN A 43 17.16 14.85 9.47
CA ASN A 43 16.55 16.15 9.80
C ASN A 43 16.03 16.14 11.24
N GLN A 44 15.35 15.07 11.65
CA GLN A 44 14.90 14.90 13.03
C GLN A 44 16.07 14.87 14.03
N ARG A 45 17.15 14.15 13.72
CA ARG A 45 18.36 14.07 14.56
C ARG A 45 19.00 15.45 14.74
N LEU A 46 19.12 16.22 13.67
CA LEU A 46 19.67 17.59 13.71
C LEU A 46 18.81 18.52 14.56
N THR A 47 17.48 18.49 14.38
CA THR A 47 16.55 19.31 15.17
C THR A 47 16.57 18.93 16.66
N GLN A 48 16.59 17.63 16.97
CA GLN A 48 16.71 17.15 18.35
C GLN A 48 18.05 17.59 18.96
N LYS A 49 19.15 17.45 18.23
CA LYS A 49 20.46 17.85 18.73
C LYS A 49 20.58 19.34 18.97
N ALA A 50 20.00 20.16 18.09
CA ALA A 50 19.91 21.60 18.30
C ALA A 50 19.14 21.94 19.59
N ALA A 51 17.99 21.29 19.82
CA ALA A 51 17.19 21.49 21.03
C ALA A 51 17.94 21.06 22.31
N GLU A 52 18.71 19.97 22.26
CA GLU A 52 19.56 19.55 23.36
C GLU A 52 20.63 20.59 23.71
N LEU A 53 21.32 21.14 22.70
CA LEU A 53 22.37 22.15 22.90
C LEU A 53 21.79 23.44 23.48
N GLU A 54 20.62 23.88 23.03
CA GLU A 54 19.94 25.02 23.66
C GLU A 54 19.49 24.73 25.10
N GLY A 55 18.99 23.54 25.36
CA GLY A 55 18.67 23.11 26.72
C GLY A 55 19.90 23.06 27.63
N GLN A 56 21.08 22.77 27.08
CA GLN A 56 22.34 22.89 27.82
C GLN A 56 22.73 24.35 28.03
N ALA A 57 22.69 25.19 27.00
CA ALA A 57 22.99 26.62 27.09
C ALA A 57 22.11 27.32 28.15
N ASN A 58 20.80 27.04 28.16
CA ASN A 58 19.88 27.62 29.13
C ASN A 58 20.17 27.18 30.58
N ARG A 59 20.64 25.94 30.78
CA ARG A 59 21.08 25.46 32.09
C ARG A 59 22.39 26.11 32.52
N THR A 60 23.34 26.27 31.60
CA THR A 60 24.57 27.04 31.84
C THR A 60 24.24 28.48 32.22
N ASP A 61 23.29 29.11 31.53
CA ASP A 61 22.82 30.46 31.84
C ASP A 61 22.23 30.59 33.23
N ALA A 62 21.37 29.64 33.63
CA ALA A 62 20.83 29.61 34.98
C ALA A 62 21.95 29.45 36.03
N SER A 63 22.95 28.62 35.73
CA SER A 63 24.08 28.34 36.63
C SER A 63 24.95 29.57 36.89
N TRP A 64 25.46 30.23 35.84
CA TRP A 64 26.34 31.39 36.05
C TRP A 64 25.57 32.60 36.60
N ASN A 65 24.29 32.77 36.25
CA ASN A 65 23.43 33.80 36.86
C ASN A 65 23.23 33.57 38.37
N ALA A 66 23.16 32.31 38.81
CA ALA A 66 23.08 31.98 40.23
C ALA A 66 24.43 32.25 40.94
N GLN A 67 25.55 31.91 40.31
CA GLN A 67 26.89 32.18 40.83
C GLN A 67 27.16 33.68 40.99
N GLY A 68 26.80 34.50 40.00
CA GLY A 68 26.94 35.97 40.07
C GLY A 68 26.11 36.63 41.17
N LYS A 69 25.06 35.96 41.67
CA LYS A 69 24.24 36.41 42.82
C LYS A 69 24.78 35.91 44.16
N SER A 70 25.69 34.93 44.17
CA SER A 70 26.35 34.44 45.38
C SER A 70 27.54 35.34 45.68
N GLY A 71 27.65 35.86 46.92
CA GLY A 71 28.59 36.92 47.30
C GLY A 71 30.09 36.58 47.19
N THR A 72 30.48 35.47 46.57
CA THR A 72 31.87 35.11 46.23
C THR A 72 31.98 35.00 44.71
N ILE A 73 32.32 36.10 44.05
CA ILE A 73 32.29 36.21 42.58
C ILE A 73 33.68 35.86 42.01
N ASP A 74 33.78 34.75 41.30
CA ASP A 74 34.94 34.42 40.45
C ASP A 74 34.59 34.82 39.01
N GLN A 75 34.96 36.06 38.64
CA GLN A 75 34.57 36.66 37.36
C GLN A 75 35.13 35.89 36.15
N ILE A 76 36.30 35.24 36.29
CA ILE A 76 36.92 34.48 35.20
C ILE A 76 36.04 33.27 34.85
N LYS A 77 35.61 32.52 35.86
CA LYS A 77 34.72 31.35 35.65
C LYS A 77 33.35 31.74 35.13
N ILE A 78 32.80 32.87 35.58
CA ILE A 78 31.52 33.38 35.05
C ILE A 78 31.66 33.73 33.57
N ASN A 79 32.74 34.39 33.16
CA ASN A 79 32.99 34.71 31.75
C ASN A 79 33.16 33.44 30.91
N GLU A 80 33.88 32.43 31.41
CA GLU A 80 34.03 31.13 30.73
C GLU A 80 32.68 30.42 30.52
N GLU A 81 31.80 30.43 31.52
CA GLU A 81 30.45 29.83 31.39
C GLU A 81 29.53 30.65 30.45
N ILE A 82 29.68 31.97 30.42
CA ILE A 82 28.98 32.83 29.43
C ILE A 82 29.44 32.49 28.01
N GLU A 83 30.76 32.41 27.78
CA GLU A 83 31.32 32.03 26.48
C GLU A 83 30.88 30.63 26.06
N ARG A 84 30.88 29.68 26.99
CA ARG A 84 30.40 28.31 26.76
C ARG A 84 28.92 28.29 26.36
N SER A 85 28.06 29.04 27.06
CA SER A 85 26.64 29.15 26.72
C SER A 85 26.42 29.77 25.34
N ALA A 86 27.17 30.82 25.01
CA ALA A 86 27.11 31.47 23.70
C ALA A 86 27.54 30.52 22.58
N GLN A 87 28.59 29.73 22.79
CA GLN A 87 29.05 28.73 21.82
C GLN A 87 28.01 27.63 21.61
N LEU A 88 27.40 27.10 22.68
CA LEU A 88 26.34 26.09 22.60
C LEU A 88 25.13 26.59 21.78
N ARG A 89 24.74 27.86 21.94
CA ARG A 89 23.67 28.49 21.13
C ARG A 89 24.05 28.62 19.67
N LYS A 90 25.29 29.04 19.39
CA LYS A 90 25.81 29.14 18.03
C LYS A 90 25.80 27.78 17.33
N ASP A 91 26.23 26.74 18.01
CA ASP A 91 26.23 25.37 17.49
C ASP A 91 24.80 24.86 17.26
N ALA A 92 23.87 25.14 18.18
CA ALA A 92 22.46 24.81 18.00
C ALA A 92 21.84 25.52 16.78
N GLN A 93 22.14 26.80 16.59
CA GLN A 93 21.67 27.57 15.44
C GLN A 93 22.25 27.02 14.13
N ALA A 94 23.53 26.65 14.09
CA ALA A 94 24.15 26.04 12.92
C ALA A 94 23.47 24.72 12.53
N LEU A 95 23.11 23.89 13.52
CA LEU A 95 22.35 22.64 13.27
C LEU A 95 20.95 22.90 12.74
N ARG A 96 20.25 23.94 13.23
CA ARG A 96 18.93 24.33 12.69
C ARG A 96 19.02 24.82 11.26
N LEU A 97 19.96 25.71 10.95
CA LEU A 97 20.17 26.19 9.59
C LEU A 97 20.50 25.04 8.63
N THR A 98 21.26 24.05 9.11
CA THR A 98 21.53 22.83 8.33
C THR A 98 20.25 22.02 8.09
N ALA A 99 19.41 21.83 9.11
CA ALA A 99 18.13 21.14 8.94
C ALA A 99 17.18 21.92 7.99
N GLU A 100 17.10 23.24 8.12
CA GLU A 100 16.29 24.12 7.26
C GLU A 100 16.75 24.05 5.79
N ALA A 101 18.06 24.13 5.53
CA ALA A 101 18.61 23.99 4.19
C ALA A 101 18.31 22.61 3.57
N ARG A 102 18.17 21.57 4.39
CA ARG A 102 17.82 20.21 3.96
C ARG A 102 16.32 20.01 3.72
N THR A 103 15.46 20.93 4.15
CA THR A 103 14.01 20.88 3.86
C THR A 103 13.73 20.84 2.36
N GLY A 104 14.52 21.54 1.53
CA GLY A 104 14.39 21.50 0.08
C GLY A 104 14.64 20.10 -0.51
N ILE A 105 15.57 19.34 0.09
CA ILE A 105 15.86 17.95 -0.31
C ILE A 105 14.68 17.05 0.06
N GLU A 106 14.15 17.20 1.28
CA GLU A 106 12.97 16.47 1.74
C GLU A 106 11.74 16.76 0.85
N ASN A 107 11.50 18.03 0.53
CA ASN A 107 10.38 18.47 -0.30
C ASN A 107 10.47 17.93 -1.75
N ASN A 108 11.67 17.78 -2.29
CA ASN A 108 11.87 17.15 -3.59
C ASN A 108 11.65 15.63 -3.51
N LEU A 109 12.23 14.96 -2.52
CA LEU A 109 12.11 13.51 -2.35
C LEU A 109 10.66 13.07 -2.12
N VAL A 110 9.88 13.79 -1.32
CA VAL A 110 8.47 13.43 -1.09
C VAL A 110 7.64 13.51 -2.38
N ILE A 111 7.96 14.43 -3.29
CA ILE A 111 7.32 14.49 -4.62
C ILE A 111 7.74 13.28 -5.46
N GLN A 112 9.03 12.95 -5.51
CA GLN A 112 9.53 11.82 -6.31
C GLN A 112 8.97 10.48 -5.84
N VAL A 113 8.91 10.26 -4.52
CA VAL A 113 8.30 9.07 -3.92
C VAL A 113 6.82 8.97 -4.29
N ALA A 114 6.08 10.08 -4.20
CA ALA A 114 4.67 10.14 -4.57
C ALA A 114 4.43 9.87 -6.07
N GLU A 115 5.29 10.39 -6.95
CA GLU A 115 5.25 10.11 -8.40
C GLU A 115 5.51 8.63 -8.71
N ALA A 116 6.55 8.06 -8.10
CA ALA A 116 6.92 6.67 -8.29
C ALA A 116 5.80 5.74 -7.79
N ARG A 117 5.21 6.03 -6.62
CA ARG A 117 4.06 5.28 -6.10
C ARG A 117 2.86 5.35 -7.03
N LEU A 118 2.55 6.54 -7.57
CA LEU A 118 1.42 6.71 -8.49
C LEU A 118 1.62 5.93 -9.80
N LYS A 119 2.84 5.88 -10.33
CA LYS A 119 3.16 5.09 -11.53
C LYS A 119 3.01 3.59 -11.30
N LEU A 120 3.32 3.11 -10.10
CA LEU A 120 3.15 1.72 -9.71
C LEU A 120 1.70 1.37 -9.34
N ALA A 121 0.90 2.37 -8.96
CA ALA A 121 -0.47 2.16 -8.52
C ALA A 121 -1.31 1.47 -9.61
N GLY A 122 -1.97 0.37 -9.25
CA GLY A 122 -2.81 -0.41 -10.15
C GLY A 122 -2.06 -1.44 -11.00
N VAL A 123 -0.73 -1.32 -11.16
CA VAL A 123 0.07 -2.31 -11.91
C VAL A 123 -0.05 -3.71 -11.30
N PRO A 124 0.10 -3.92 -9.96
CA PRO A 124 -0.09 -5.23 -9.35
C PRO A 124 -1.47 -5.83 -9.59
N GLY A 125 -2.52 -5.02 -9.54
CA GLY A 125 -3.88 -5.48 -9.81
C GLY A 125 -4.03 -6.02 -11.23
N SER A 126 -3.43 -5.34 -12.20
CA SER A 126 -3.45 -5.80 -13.60
C SER A 126 -2.65 -7.09 -13.84
N ILE A 127 -1.48 -7.24 -13.20
CA ILE A 127 -0.64 -8.43 -13.29
C ILE A 127 -1.34 -9.63 -12.62
N ASN A 128 -1.82 -9.44 -11.40
CA ASN A 128 -2.48 -10.50 -10.64
C ASN A 128 -3.79 -10.93 -11.30
N LYS A 129 -4.57 -10.00 -11.86
CA LYS A 129 -5.79 -10.34 -12.59
C LYS A 129 -5.50 -11.28 -13.76
N GLU A 130 -4.49 -10.96 -14.57
CA GLU A 130 -4.13 -11.79 -15.72
C GLU A 130 -3.65 -13.18 -15.27
N LEU A 131 -2.78 -13.26 -14.26
CA LEU A 131 -2.36 -14.54 -13.68
C LEU A 131 -3.57 -15.36 -13.21
N GLN A 132 -4.48 -14.74 -12.45
CA GLN A 132 -5.65 -15.41 -11.89
C GLN A 132 -6.61 -15.90 -12.98
N GLN A 133 -6.74 -15.15 -14.08
CA GLN A 133 -7.50 -15.59 -15.26
C GLN A 133 -6.85 -16.82 -15.92
N ILE A 134 -5.51 -16.81 -16.10
CA ILE A 134 -4.78 -17.96 -16.65
C ILE A 134 -4.93 -19.20 -15.77
N LEU A 135 -4.81 -19.03 -14.44
CA LEU A 135 -4.97 -20.12 -13.48
C LEU A 135 -6.40 -20.67 -13.49
N LEU A 136 -7.40 -19.80 -13.58
CA LEU A 136 -8.81 -20.19 -13.69
C LEU A 136 -9.06 -20.97 -14.99
N ASP A 137 -8.58 -20.46 -16.13
CA ASP A 137 -8.73 -21.13 -17.42
C ASP A 137 -8.03 -22.49 -17.45
N LYS A 138 -6.84 -22.58 -16.83
CA LYS A 138 -6.10 -23.85 -16.69
C LYS A 138 -6.89 -24.83 -15.83
N ALA A 139 -7.47 -24.39 -14.71
CA ALA A 139 -8.29 -25.23 -13.85
C ALA A 139 -9.53 -25.74 -14.58
N LEU A 140 -10.22 -24.89 -15.34
CA LEU A 140 -11.40 -25.26 -16.12
C LEU A 140 -11.10 -26.24 -17.26
N LYS A 141 -9.87 -26.25 -17.78
CA LYS A 141 -9.40 -27.16 -18.84
C LYS A 141 -8.76 -28.45 -18.31
N GLN A 142 -8.69 -28.65 -16.99
CA GLN A 142 -8.20 -29.91 -16.45
C GLN A 142 -9.11 -31.05 -16.88
N GLU A 143 -8.49 -32.19 -17.23
CA GLU A 143 -9.20 -33.40 -17.66
C GLU A 143 -10.31 -33.78 -16.67
N GLY A 144 -11.49 -34.11 -17.20
CA GLY A 144 -12.68 -34.45 -16.41
C GLY A 144 -13.43 -33.26 -15.78
N THR A 145 -12.85 -32.05 -15.74
CA THR A 145 -13.53 -30.89 -15.13
C THR A 145 -14.80 -30.50 -15.89
N LEU A 146 -14.72 -30.45 -17.22
CA LEU A 146 -15.88 -30.13 -18.06
C LEU A 146 -17.00 -31.16 -17.88
N ASP A 147 -16.66 -32.45 -17.87
CA ASP A 147 -17.64 -33.54 -17.73
C ASP A 147 -18.36 -33.47 -16.38
N ILE A 148 -17.61 -33.24 -15.30
CA ILE A 148 -18.17 -33.05 -13.96
C ILE A 148 -19.08 -31.81 -13.91
N LEU A 149 -18.65 -30.67 -14.48
CA LEU A 149 -19.47 -29.45 -14.51
C LEU A 149 -20.76 -29.64 -15.32
N LEU A 150 -20.70 -30.37 -16.43
CA LEU A 150 -21.86 -30.72 -17.25
C LEU A 150 -22.80 -31.67 -16.51
N GLU A 151 -22.28 -32.67 -15.80
CA GLU A 151 -23.08 -33.58 -14.98
C GLU A 151 -23.80 -32.82 -13.86
N LEU A 152 -23.09 -31.95 -13.14
CA LEU A 152 -23.67 -31.10 -12.10
C LEU A 152 -24.77 -30.18 -12.65
N PHE A 153 -24.55 -29.59 -13.83
CA PHE A 153 -25.56 -28.77 -14.49
C PHE A 153 -26.78 -29.59 -14.92
N ALA A 154 -26.57 -30.78 -15.50
CA ALA A 154 -27.65 -31.68 -15.91
C ALA A 154 -28.49 -32.13 -14.70
N LEU A 155 -27.85 -32.47 -13.58
CA LEU A 155 -28.53 -32.81 -12.33
C LEU A 155 -29.31 -31.62 -11.76
N SER A 156 -28.72 -30.42 -11.75
CA SER A 156 -29.42 -29.20 -11.32
C SER A 156 -30.66 -28.93 -12.17
N SER A 157 -30.52 -29.07 -13.50
CA SER A 157 -31.63 -28.91 -14.45
C SER A 157 -32.74 -29.94 -14.18
N ALA A 158 -32.38 -31.21 -13.98
CA ALA A 158 -33.35 -32.27 -13.69
C ALA A 158 -34.08 -32.06 -12.36
N VAL A 159 -33.41 -31.53 -11.34
CA VAL A 159 -34.04 -31.17 -10.06
C VAL A 159 -35.01 -30.01 -10.26
N LEU A 160 -34.58 -28.94 -10.93
CA LEU A 160 -35.44 -27.77 -11.19
C LEU A 160 -36.68 -28.15 -12.00
N LEU A 161 -36.52 -28.97 -13.05
CA LEU A 161 -37.63 -29.41 -13.89
C LEU A 161 -38.70 -30.18 -13.09
N LYS A 162 -38.29 -30.87 -12.01
CA LYS A 162 -39.19 -31.58 -11.10
C LYS A 162 -39.84 -30.67 -10.05
N SER A 163 -39.40 -29.43 -9.92
CA SER A 163 -39.89 -28.43 -8.95
C SER A 163 -40.31 -27.12 -9.64
N LEU A 164 -40.75 -27.19 -10.91
CA LEU A 164 -41.15 -26.00 -11.67
C LEU A 164 -42.38 -25.31 -11.10
N ASP A 165 -43.28 -26.08 -10.47
CA ASP A 165 -44.47 -25.61 -9.78
C ASP A 165 -44.12 -24.66 -8.63
N GLU A 166 -43.03 -24.91 -7.91
CA GLU A 166 -42.49 -24.01 -6.89
C GLU A 166 -42.06 -22.64 -7.46
N HIS A 167 -41.86 -22.56 -8.78
CA HIS A 167 -41.44 -21.37 -9.51
C HIS A 167 -42.50 -20.81 -10.47
N GLU A 168 -43.72 -21.35 -10.46
CA GLU A 168 -44.74 -21.02 -11.47
C GLU A 168 -45.12 -19.53 -11.45
N VAL A 169 -45.11 -18.88 -10.30
CA VAL A 169 -45.38 -17.42 -10.17
C VAL A 169 -44.37 -16.57 -10.94
N VAL A 170 -43.11 -17.02 -11.02
CA VAL A 170 -42.06 -16.33 -11.77
C VAL A 170 -42.18 -16.67 -13.26
N LEU A 171 -42.46 -17.94 -13.59
CA LEU A 171 -42.56 -18.42 -14.96
C LEU A 171 -43.83 -17.95 -15.68
N SER A 172 -44.92 -17.68 -14.95
CA SER A 172 -46.19 -17.16 -15.48
C SER A 172 -46.09 -15.71 -15.93
N ARG A 173 -45.00 -15.01 -15.57
CA ARG A 173 -44.72 -13.62 -15.99
C ARG A 173 -43.92 -13.56 -17.30
N CYS A 174 -43.49 -14.69 -17.85
CA CYS A 174 -42.85 -14.77 -19.14
C CYS A 174 -43.91 -14.67 -20.25
N ASN A 175 -43.72 -13.75 -21.19
CA ASN A 175 -44.69 -13.48 -22.26
C ASN A 175 -44.51 -14.42 -23.46
N THR A 176 -43.36 -15.10 -23.55
CA THR A 176 -43.05 -16.02 -24.64
C THR A 176 -42.42 -17.32 -24.13
N THR A 177 -42.53 -18.37 -24.95
CA THR A 177 -41.85 -19.65 -24.69
C THR A 177 -40.33 -19.50 -24.60
N HIS A 178 -39.75 -18.60 -25.40
CA HIS A 178 -38.32 -18.31 -25.37
C HIS A 178 -37.91 -17.66 -24.03
N GLU A 179 -38.66 -16.66 -23.57
CA GLU A 179 -38.44 -16.03 -22.25
C GLU A 179 -38.57 -17.05 -21.11
N ARG A 180 -39.58 -17.92 -21.18
CA ARG A 180 -39.78 -18.98 -20.18
C ARG A 180 -38.59 -19.94 -20.15
N GLN A 181 -38.07 -20.34 -21.31
CA GLN A 181 -36.91 -21.23 -21.40
C GLN A 181 -35.63 -20.58 -20.87
N ALA A 182 -35.38 -19.31 -21.21
CA ALA A 182 -34.25 -18.56 -20.66
C ALA A 182 -34.36 -18.44 -19.13
N LYS A 183 -35.59 -18.22 -18.62
CA LYS A 183 -35.82 -18.13 -17.17
C LYS A 183 -35.59 -19.45 -16.45
N ILE A 184 -35.98 -20.58 -17.05
CA ILE A 184 -35.67 -21.91 -16.53
C ILE A 184 -34.15 -22.12 -16.48
N GLN A 185 -33.41 -21.76 -17.54
CA GLN A 185 -31.95 -21.86 -17.54
C GLN A 185 -31.29 -21.00 -16.45
N GLU A 186 -31.77 -19.76 -16.25
CA GLU A 186 -31.32 -18.90 -15.16
C GLU A 186 -31.55 -19.54 -13.78
N LEU A 187 -32.75 -20.09 -13.55
CA LEU A 187 -33.09 -20.80 -12.32
C LEU A 187 -32.22 -22.06 -12.11
N THR A 188 -31.84 -22.76 -13.19
CA THR A 188 -30.94 -23.91 -13.12
C THR A 188 -29.56 -23.49 -12.63
N TRP A 189 -29.03 -22.37 -13.16
CA TRP A 189 -27.75 -21.81 -12.73
C TRP A 189 -27.81 -21.33 -11.27
N ILE A 190 -28.90 -20.69 -10.85
CA ILE A 190 -29.09 -20.26 -9.45
C ILE A 190 -29.12 -21.49 -8.53
N THR A 191 -29.82 -22.56 -8.92
CA THR A 191 -29.91 -23.79 -8.13
C THR A 191 -28.56 -24.46 -7.97
N LEU A 192 -27.80 -24.57 -9.06
CA LEU A 192 -26.43 -25.08 -9.04
C LEU A 192 -25.53 -24.20 -8.16
N GLY A 193 -25.57 -22.88 -8.37
CA GLY A 193 -24.79 -21.90 -7.61
C GLY A 193 -25.02 -22.01 -6.10
N LYS A 194 -26.28 -22.11 -5.65
CA LYS A 194 -26.61 -22.32 -4.24
C LYS A 194 -26.07 -23.63 -3.67
N LYS A 195 -26.01 -24.69 -4.47
CA LYS A 195 -25.43 -25.98 -4.04
C LYS A 195 -23.91 -25.89 -3.91
N LEU A 196 -23.25 -25.21 -4.84
CA LEU A 196 -21.81 -24.94 -4.77
C LEU A 196 -21.44 -24.01 -3.61
N GLU A 197 -22.23 -22.96 -3.37
CA GLU A 197 -22.04 -22.05 -2.23
C GLU A 197 -22.13 -22.80 -0.89
N LYS A 198 -23.11 -23.70 -0.75
CA LYS A 198 -23.22 -24.60 0.41
C LYS A 198 -22.07 -25.60 0.53
N LEU A 199 -21.48 -26.01 -0.60
CA LEU A 199 -20.32 -26.91 -0.59
C LEU A 199 -19.09 -26.21 -0.03
N PHE A 200 -18.92 -24.91 -0.32
CA PHE A 200 -17.82 -24.13 0.23
C PHE A 200 -18.01 -23.80 1.71
N ASP A 201 -19.27 -23.62 2.16
CA ASP A 201 -19.64 -23.47 3.58
C ASP A 201 -18.81 -22.40 4.33
N GLY A 202 -18.46 -21.31 3.64
CA GLY A 202 -17.67 -20.22 4.20
C GLY A 202 -16.15 -20.40 4.12
N ALA A 203 -15.65 -21.58 3.71
CA ALA A 203 -14.22 -21.83 3.53
C ALA A 203 -13.58 -20.96 2.44
N GLU A 204 -14.38 -20.42 1.52
CA GLU A 204 -13.94 -19.47 0.50
C GLU A 204 -13.39 -18.17 1.11
N LYS A 205 -13.81 -17.79 2.33
CA LYS A 205 -13.36 -16.57 3.01
C LYS A 205 -11.92 -16.64 3.50
N ASP A 206 -11.47 -17.84 3.86
CA ASP A 206 -10.10 -18.09 4.34
C ASP A 206 -9.15 -18.46 3.19
N THR A 207 -9.69 -18.63 1.97
CA THR A 207 -8.92 -19.01 0.79
C THR A 207 -8.43 -17.76 0.06
N LEU A 208 -7.11 -17.56 0.06
CA LEU A 208 -6.49 -16.47 -0.68
C LEU A 208 -6.13 -16.89 -2.10
N ALA A 209 -6.49 -16.05 -3.07
CA ALA A 209 -6.02 -16.22 -4.44
C ALA A 209 -4.50 -15.98 -4.51
N PRO A 210 -3.76 -16.74 -5.32
CA PRO A 210 -2.34 -16.48 -5.57
C PRO A 210 -2.12 -15.04 -6.07
N THR A 211 -1.08 -14.40 -5.55
CA THR A 211 -0.64 -13.06 -5.98
C THR A 211 0.83 -13.11 -6.38
N LEU A 212 1.16 -12.44 -7.48
CA LEU A 212 2.49 -12.41 -8.08
C LEU A 212 3.20 -11.07 -7.84
N ALA A 213 2.42 -9.99 -7.85
CA ALA A 213 2.90 -8.64 -7.62
C ALA A 213 2.14 -8.00 -6.44
N THR A 214 2.85 -7.26 -5.60
CA THR A 214 2.29 -6.51 -4.48
C THR A 214 2.95 -5.14 -4.39
N MET A 215 2.15 -4.11 -4.09
CA MET A 215 2.69 -2.79 -3.79
C MET A 215 3.51 -2.83 -2.50
N PRO A 216 4.71 -2.24 -2.46
CA PRO A 216 5.38 -2.00 -1.19
C PRO A 216 4.54 -1.09 -0.29
N PRO A 217 4.56 -1.32 1.04
CA PRO A 217 3.88 -0.46 1.99
C PRO A 217 4.49 0.95 1.93
N ALA A 218 3.66 1.96 2.24
CA ALA A 218 4.15 3.33 2.37
C ALA A 218 5.01 3.45 3.64
N VAL A 219 6.08 4.24 3.59
CA VAL A 219 6.91 4.54 4.77
C VAL A 219 6.31 5.68 5.59
N GLN A 220 6.84 5.88 6.81
CA GLN A 220 6.34 6.92 7.71
C GLN A 220 6.43 8.32 7.06
N LYS A 221 5.37 9.11 7.21
CA LYS A 221 5.23 10.48 6.63
C LYS A 221 5.27 10.54 5.10
N GLU A 222 5.24 9.40 4.41
CA GLU A 222 5.11 9.38 2.96
C GLU A 222 3.75 9.97 2.52
N ALA A 223 3.79 10.86 1.54
CA ALA A 223 2.58 11.40 0.93
C ALA A 223 1.95 10.40 -0.04
N VAL A 224 0.94 9.65 0.42
CA VAL A 224 0.20 8.73 -0.44
C VAL A 224 -0.78 9.51 -1.32
N VAL A 225 -0.43 9.69 -2.59
CA VAL A 225 -1.30 10.31 -3.60
C VAL A 225 -1.96 9.24 -4.46
N ASN A 226 -3.28 9.31 -4.58
CA ASN A 226 -4.07 8.28 -5.30
C ASN A 226 -4.44 8.70 -6.73
N ASN A 227 -4.09 9.92 -7.16
CA ASN A 227 -4.38 10.42 -8.50
C ASN A 227 -3.48 11.63 -8.86
N THR A 228 -3.50 11.99 -10.14
CA THR A 228 -2.72 13.10 -10.70
C THR A 228 -3.08 14.45 -10.07
N ALA A 229 -4.35 14.69 -9.73
CA ALA A 229 -4.77 15.94 -9.10
C ALA A 229 -4.17 16.11 -7.69
N ALA A 230 -4.15 15.04 -6.89
CA ALA A 230 -3.52 15.01 -5.58
C ALA A 230 -1.99 15.21 -5.68
N LEU A 231 -1.35 14.61 -6.70
CA LEU A 231 0.06 14.84 -6.97
C LEU A 231 0.36 16.31 -7.33
N LEU A 232 -0.45 16.92 -8.19
CA LEU A 232 -0.30 18.35 -8.54
C LEU A 232 -0.50 19.25 -7.32
N LYS A 233 -1.44 18.91 -6.44
CA LYS A 233 -1.64 19.61 -5.17
C LYS A 233 -0.39 19.50 -4.29
N LEU A 234 0.17 18.30 -4.13
CA LEU A 234 1.39 18.06 -3.36
C LEU A 234 2.56 18.90 -3.89
N LYS A 235 2.78 18.90 -5.21
CA LYS A 235 3.82 19.71 -5.85
C LYS A 235 3.68 21.20 -5.52
N ARG A 236 2.47 21.74 -5.61
CA ARG A 236 2.21 23.15 -5.28
C ARG A 236 2.51 23.46 -3.81
N THR A 237 2.08 22.59 -2.90
CA THR A 237 2.33 22.77 -1.46
C THR A 237 3.82 22.73 -1.13
N LYS A 238 4.56 21.82 -1.76
CA LYS A 238 5.99 21.60 -1.47
C LYS A 238 6.93 22.59 -2.15
N VAL A 239 6.51 23.23 -3.24
CA VAL A 239 7.21 24.37 -3.86
C VAL A 239 7.00 25.66 -3.06
N ALA A 240 5.89 25.79 -2.34
CA ALA A 240 5.57 26.95 -1.51
C ALA A 240 6.14 26.87 -0.07
N SER A 241 6.76 25.75 0.30
CA SER A 241 7.35 25.49 1.63
C SER A 241 8.86 25.47 1.56
#